data_AF-A0A067PTP9-F1
#
_entry.id   AF-A0A067PTP9-F1
#
_cell.length_a   1.000
_cell.length_b   1.000
_cell.length_c   1.000
_cell.angle_alpha   90.00
_cell.angle_beta   90.00
_cell.angle_gamma   90.00
#
_symmetry.space_group_name_H-M   'P 1'
#
loop_
_entity.id
_entity.type
_entity.pdbx_description
1 polymer ?
#
loop_
_entity_poly.entity_id
_entity_poly.type
_entity_poly.pdbx_seq_one_letter_code
_entity_poly.pdbx_strand_id
1 'polypeptide(L)'
;MSNPSPRDIQRTRFTLLRLLPIELVDSILHQAEYYTILHSTRPVETTISDSTFCCLRSRRTEKPVKRVVIKVEGHDQGWSSYPADQGTYRGSWTWFEAGIGNKEGGEGERRWGVARNLHAESAWQVHEVVWGEDHELLKSLREGDSIDLYAAARYPGWRNTFRNVEIEVFCWI
;
A
#
# COMPACT_ATOMS: atom_id res chain seq x y z
N MET A 1 4.32 -0.61 19.16
CA MET A 1 3.23 -1.10 20.04
C MET A 1 2.56 -2.25 19.29
N SER A 2 2.35 -3.41 19.92
CA SER A 2 1.68 -4.54 19.28
C SER A 2 0.21 -4.20 19.03
N ASN A 3 -0.28 -4.38 17.80
CA ASN A 3 -1.70 -4.20 17.51
C ASN A 3 -2.53 -5.22 18.33
N PRO A 4 -3.61 -4.80 19.03
CA PRO A 4 -4.43 -5.72 19.82
C PRO A 4 -5.05 -6.81 18.93
N SER A 5 -5.27 -8.00 19.49
CA SER A 5 -5.93 -9.06 18.72
C SER A 5 -7.39 -8.68 18.42
N PRO A 6 -8.02 -9.20 17.34
CA PRO A 6 -9.42 -8.94 17.05
C PRO A 6 -10.35 -9.25 18.25
N ARG A 7 -10.01 -10.26 19.04
CA ARG A 7 -10.74 -10.64 20.26
C ARG A 7 -10.62 -9.57 21.35
N ASP A 8 -9.43 -8.99 21.52
CA ASP A 8 -9.20 -7.92 22.49
C ASP A 8 -9.93 -6.65 22.09
N ILE A 9 -9.96 -6.33 20.80
CA ILE A 9 -10.70 -5.18 20.27
C ILE A 9 -12.20 -5.34 20.51
N GLN A 10 -12.77 -6.50 20.16
CA GLN A 10 -14.19 -6.78 20.40
C GLN A 10 -14.54 -6.75 21.89
N ARG A 11 -13.69 -7.33 22.74
CA ARG A 11 -13.90 -7.31 24.19
C ARG A 11 -13.86 -5.89 24.73
N THR A 12 -12.90 -5.09 24.29
CA THR A 12 -12.78 -3.68 24.68
C THR A 12 -14.02 -2.91 24.26
N ARG A 13 -14.47 -3.05 23.01
CA ARG A 13 -15.69 -2.41 22.50
C ARG A 13 -16.91 -2.79 23.34
N PHE A 14 -17.11 -4.08 23.58
CA PHE A 14 -18.25 -4.56 24.36
C PHE A 14 -18.21 -4.08 25.81
N THR A 15 -17.03 -4.02 26.44
CA THR A 15 -16.87 -3.47 27.79
C THR A 15 -17.20 -1.98 27.81
N LEU A 16 -16.69 -1.19 26.86
CA LEU A 16 -16.95 0.24 26.79
C LEU A 16 -18.42 0.55 26.50
N LEU A 17 -19.09 -0.23 25.64
CA LEU A 17 -20.53 -0.07 25.33
C LEU A 17 -21.45 -0.31 26.54
N ARG A 18 -20.96 -0.93 27.61
CA ARG A 18 -21.72 -1.06 28.87
C ARG A 18 -21.68 0.22 29.71
N LEU A 19 -20.75 1.12 29.42
CA LEU A 19 -20.45 2.31 30.23
C LEU A 19 -20.70 3.62 29.48
N LEU A 20 -20.56 3.61 28.15
CA LEU A 20 -20.59 4.79 27.30
C LEU A 20 -21.50 4.57 26.09
N PRO A 21 -22.14 5.64 25.57
CA PRO A 21 -22.88 5.58 24.32
C PRO A 21 -21.95 5.29 23.13
N ILE A 22 -22.51 4.72 22.06
CA ILE A 22 -21.73 4.17 20.93
C ILE A 22 -20.82 5.20 20.27
N GLU A 23 -21.23 6.46 20.19
CA GLU A 23 -20.47 7.55 19.58
C GLU A 23 -19.17 7.82 20.33
N LEU A 24 -19.19 7.74 21.66
CA LEU A 24 -17.99 7.88 22.48
C LEU A 24 -17.11 6.63 22.41
N VAL A 25 -17.72 5.44 22.40
CA VAL A 25 -16.96 4.19 22.25
C VAL A 25 -16.23 4.16 20.91
N ASP A 26 -16.91 4.46 19.83
CA ASP A 26 -16.33 4.50 18.48
C ASP A 26 -15.25 5.58 18.41
N SER A 27 -15.47 6.76 19.00
CA SER A 27 -14.44 7.80 19.07
C SER A 27 -13.20 7.36 19.86
N ILE A 28 -13.36 6.64 20.96
CA ILE A 28 -12.25 6.10 21.76
C ILE A 28 -11.49 5.04 20.97
N LEU A 29 -12.18 4.08 20.36
CA LEU A 29 -11.55 2.99 19.61
C LEU A 29 -10.83 3.51 18.36
N HIS A 30 -11.41 4.51 17.68
CA HIS A 30 -10.78 5.19 16.55
C HIS A 30 -9.49 5.90 16.96
N GLN A 31 -9.53 6.69 18.04
CA GLN A 31 -8.35 7.39 18.57
C GLN A 31 -7.28 6.45 19.11
N ALA A 32 -7.68 5.28 19.64
CA ALA A 32 -6.75 4.25 20.10
C ALA A 32 -6.17 3.39 18.96
N GLU A 33 -6.55 3.64 17.71
CA GLU A 33 -6.21 2.84 16.52
C GLU A 33 -6.62 1.36 16.61
N TYR A 34 -7.76 1.07 17.24
CA TYR A 34 -8.28 -0.29 17.36
C TYR A 34 -8.96 -0.71 16.05
N TYR A 35 -8.16 -1.22 15.12
CA TYR A 35 -8.60 -1.65 13.80
C TYR A 35 -8.35 -3.13 13.55
N THR A 36 -9.17 -3.71 12.68
CA THR A 36 -8.83 -4.99 12.05
C THR A 36 -7.79 -4.74 10.96
N ILE A 37 -6.65 -5.44 11.01
CA ILE A 37 -5.59 -5.31 10.00
C ILE A 37 -5.68 -6.48 9.02
N LEU A 38 -5.85 -6.17 7.74
CA LEU A 38 -5.67 -7.10 6.65
C LEU A 38 -4.25 -6.95 6.11
N HIS A 39 -3.41 -7.96 6.33
CA HIS A 39 -2.04 -7.97 5.84
C HIS A 39 -1.90 -8.89 4.62
N SER A 40 -1.34 -8.33 3.55
CA SER A 40 -0.95 -9.03 2.32
C SER A 40 0.51 -8.76 2.04
N THR A 41 1.28 -9.79 1.69
CA THR A 41 2.70 -9.68 1.37
C THR A 41 3.09 -10.57 0.20
N ARG A 42 4.11 -10.16 -0.55
CA ARG A 42 4.79 -10.96 -1.56
C ARG A 42 6.31 -10.81 -1.41
N PRO A 43 6.98 -11.78 -0.77
CA PRO A 43 8.43 -11.76 -0.53
C PRO A 43 9.21 -12.38 -1.70
N VAL A 44 8.84 -12.05 -2.94
CA VAL A 44 9.45 -12.63 -4.15
C VAL A 44 10.14 -11.53 -4.92
N GLU A 45 11.45 -11.69 -5.12
CA GLU A 45 12.22 -10.82 -6.01
C GLU A 45 11.73 -10.97 -7.45
N THR A 46 11.36 -9.86 -8.07
CA THR A 46 10.87 -9.82 -9.44
C THR A 46 11.51 -8.63 -10.14
N THR A 47 11.92 -8.84 -11.39
CA THR A 47 12.44 -7.76 -12.25
C THR A 47 11.52 -7.62 -13.45
N ILE A 48 11.10 -6.40 -13.74
CA ILE A 48 10.31 -6.05 -14.92
C ILE A 48 11.04 -5.00 -15.76
N SER A 49 10.79 -5.04 -17.06
CA SER A 49 11.30 -4.07 -18.04
C SER A 49 10.19 -3.70 -19.01
N ASP A 50 10.11 -2.43 -19.39
CA ASP A 50 9.17 -1.89 -20.39
C ASP A 50 7.72 -2.41 -20.22
N SER A 51 7.25 -2.47 -18.97
CA SER A 51 5.96 -3.04 -18.62
C SER A 51 5.45 -2.51 -17.28
N THR A 52 4.17 -2.73 -17.04
CA THR A 52 3.54 -2.56 -15.73
C THR A 52 2.99 -3.90 -15.27
N PHE A 53 3.27 -4.25 -14.02
CA PHE A 53 2.93 -5.56 -13.46
C PHE A 53 2.25 -5.37 -12.10
N CYS A 54 1.05 -5.94 -11.94
CA CYS A 54 0.38 -6.03 -10.63
C CYS A 54 1.16 -7.01 -9.75
N CYS A 55 1.97 -6.48 -8.85
CA CYS A 55 2.86 -7.28 -8.02
C CYS A 55 2.14 -7.84 -6.78
N LEU A 56 1.15 -7.13 -6.24
CA LEU A 56 0.42 -7.58 -5.05
C LEU A 56 -1.01 -7.07 -5.07
N ARG A 57 -1.96 -7.95 -4.76
CA ARG A 57 -3.37 -7.61 -4.51
C ARG A 57 -3.68 -7.83 -3.03
N SER A 58 -4.25 -6.82 -2.38
CA SER A 58 -4.69 -6.93 -0.99
C SER A 58 -5.87 -7.90 -0.86
N ARG A 59 -6.15 -8.32 0.37
CA ARG A 59 -7.46 -8.92 0.68
C ARG A 59 -8.56 -7.90 0.42
N ARG A 60 -9.75 -8.40 0.08
CA ARG A 60 -10.93 -7.56 -0.12
C ARG A 60 -11.37 -6.92 1.19
N THR A 61 -11.80 -5.67 1.13
CA THR A 61 -12.14 -4.87 2.32
C THR A 61 -13.65 -4.94 2.58
N GLU A 62 -14.07 -5.63 3.64
CA GLU A 62 -15.51 -5.78 3.98
C GLU A 62 -16.03 -4.66 4.91
N LYS A 63 -15.14 -3.81 5.39
CA LYS A 63 -15.42 -2.75 6.35
C LYS A 63 -14.79 -1.44 5.89
N PRO A 64 -15.28 -0.28 6.36
CA PRO A 64 -14.69 1.01 6.04
C PRO A 64 -13.18 1.02 6.32
N VAL A 65 -12.40 1.40 5.32
CA VAL A 65 -10.93 1.49 5.44
C VAL A 65 -10.57 2.82 6.06
N LYS A 66 -9.71 2.77 7.08
CA LYS A 66 -9.29 3.91 7.90
C LYS A 66 -7.86 4.33 7.61
N ARG A 67 -7.02 3.37 7.24
CA ARG A 67 -5.64 3.60 6.86
C ARG A 67 -5.16 2.50 5.93
N VAL A 68 -4.27 2.85 5.01
CA VAL A 68 -3.52 1.92 4.19
C VAL A 68 -2.04 2.22 4.37
N VAL A 69 -1.25 1.18 4.61
CA VAL A 69 0.21 1.25 4.62
C VAL A 69 0.71 0.37 3.49
N ILE A 70 1.57 0.92 2.64
CA ILE A 70 2.19 0.18 1.53
C ILE A 70 3.70 0.26 1.72
N LYS A 71 4.36 -0.89 1.69
CA LYS A 71 5.82 -0.99 1.75
C LYS A 71 6.34 -1.72 0.53
N VAL A 72 7.41 -1.22 -0.05
CA VAL A 72 8.08 -1.85 -1.17
C VAL A 72 9.59 -1.66 -1.06
N GLU A 73 10.33 -2.74 -1.23
CA GLU A 73 11.77 -2.71 -1.37
C GLU A 73 12.11 -2.85 -2.86
N GLY A 74 12.81 -1.88 -3.44
CA GLY A 74 13.15 -1.92 -4.86
C GLY A 74 14.31 -1.02 -5.26
N HIS A 75 14.79 -1.21 -6.48
CA HIS A 75 15.87 -0.44 -7.09
C HIS A 75 15.77 -0.49 -8.62
N ASP A 76 16.69 0.20 -9.28
CA ASP A 76 16.80 0.26 -10.73
C ASP A 76 17.98 -0.55 -11.29
N GLN A 77 18.21 -0.50 -12.59
CA GLN A 77 19.26 -1.25 -13.28
C GLN A 77 20.70 -0.88 -12.88
N GLY A 78 20.93 0.25 -12.20
CA GLY A 78 22.26 0.66 -11.73
C GLY A 78 23.16 1.35 -12.75
N TRP A 79 22.66 1.63 -13.97
CA TRP A 79 23.43 2.29 -15.03
C TRP A 79 22.55 3.16 -15.93
N SER A 80 23.09 4.31 -16.35
CA SER A 80 22.47 5.23 -17.32
C SER A 80 23.52 6.02 -18.08
N SER A 81 23.19 6.45 -19.30
CA SER A 81 24.01 7.39 -20.09
C SER A 81 24.02 8.82 -19.53
N TYR A 82 23.25 9.09 -18.47
CA TYR A 82 23.12 10.40 -17.82
C TYR A 82 23.69 10.33 -16.38
N PRO A 83 25.01 10.26 -16.21
CA PRO A 83 25.63 10.11 -14.89
C PRO A 83 25.34 11.29 -13.95
N ALA A 84 25.02 12.47 -14.49
CA ALA A 84 24.62 13.64 -13.70
C ALA A 84 23.27 13.47 -12.98
N ASP A 85 22.42 12.56 -13.48
CA ASP A 85 21.11 12.27 -12.88
C ASP A 85 21.16 11.06 -11.94
N GLN A 86 22.24 10.28 -11.94
CA GLN A 86 22.39 9.08 -11.13
C GLN A 86 22.23 9.37 -9.64
N GLY A 87 21.47 8.54 -8.94
CA GLY A 87 21.18 8.73 -7.51
C GLY A 87 20.20 9.88 -7.22
N THR A 88 19.56 10.46 -8.24
CA THR A 88 18.48 11.45 -8.10
C THR A 88 17.15 10.91 -8.63
N TYR A 89 16.04 11.64 -8.47
CA TYR A 89 14.77 11.26 -9.11
C TYR A 89 14.62 11.76 -10.55
N ARG A 90 15.57 12.58 -11.05
CA ARG A 90 15.47 13.15 -12.39
C ARG A 90 15.63 12.06 -13.44
N GLY A 91 14.74 12.03 -14.42
CA GLY A 91 14.79 11.03 -15.49
C GLY A 91 14.68 9.58 -15.02
N SER A 92 14.17 9.31 -13.81
CA SER A 92 13.91 7.95 -13.33
C SER A 92 12.63 7.41 -13.97
N TRP A 93 12.72 6.19 -14.51
CA TRP A 93 11.63 5.53 -15.22
C TRP A 93 11.25 4.18 -14.61
N THR A 94 11.47 4.01 -13.31
CA THR A 94 10.92 2.90 -12.52
C THR A 94 10.16 3.42 -11.30
N TRP A 95 8.93 2.96 -11.11
CA TRP A 95 8.05 3.48 -10.06
C TRP A 95 7.01 2.46 -9.62
N PHE A 96 6.28 2.81 -8.56
CA PHE A 96 5.21 2.02 -7.96
C PHE A 96 3.95 2.86 -7.82
N GLU A 97 2.80 2.23 -8.06
CA GLU A 97 1.47 2.84 -7.99
C GLU A 97 0.46 1.89 -7.35
N ALA A 98 -0.52 2.43 -6.63
CA ALA A 98 -1.65 1.66 -6.16
C ALA A 98 -2.91 1.98 -6.97
N GLY A 99 -3.76 0.99 -7.19
CA GLY A 99 -5.07 1.12 -7.80
C GLY A 99 -6.13 0.35 -7.03
N ILE A 100 -7.40 0.53 -7.41
CA ILE A 100 -8.53 -0.21 -6.83
C ILE A 100 -8.83 -1.42 -7.73
N GLY A 101 -8.76 -2.63 -7.17
CA GLY A 101 -9.22 -3.85 -7.82
C GLY A 101 -10.69 -4.10 -7.50
N ASN A 102 -11.55 -4.10 -8.51
CA ASN A 102 -12.99 -4.23 -8.28
C ASN A 102 -13.41 -5.68 -7.93
N LYS A 103 -14.65 -5.86 -7.48
CA LYS A 103 -15.23 -7.19 -7.17
C LYS A 103 -15.21 -8.17 -8.35
N GLU A 104 -15.35 -7.64 -9.56
CA GLU A 104 -15.44 -8.42 -10.80
C GLU A 104 -14.06 -8.77 -11.40
N GLY A 105 -12.97 -8.35 -10.76
CA GLY A 105 -11.60 -8.68 -11.16
C GLY A 105 -10.99 -7.76 -12.22
N GLY A 106 -11.70 -6.70 -12.61
CA GLY A 106 -11.19 -5.61 -13.44
C GLY A 106 -10.26 -4.66 -12.67
N GLU A 107 -9.29 -4.11 -13.40
CA GLU A 107 -8.40 -3.07 -12.90
C GLU A 107 -9.13 -1.73 -12.87
N GLY A 108 -9.06 -1.00 -11.77
CA GLY A 108 -9.50 0.38 -11.71
C GLY A 108 -8.69 1.26 -12.66
N GLU A 109 -9.38 2.15 -13.39
CA GLU A 109 -8.76 3.04 -14.38
C GLU A 109 -7.79 4.05 -13.72
N ARG A 110 -8.03 4.41 -12.45
CA ARG A 110 -7.24 5.38 -11.70
C ARG A 110 -6.20 4.70 -10.82
N ARG A 111 -4.97 5.20 -10.89
CA ARG A 111 -3.84 4.81 -10.03
C ARG A 111 -3.25 6.02 -9.32
N TRP A 112 -2.68 5.79 -8.15
CA TRP A 112 -2.05 6.79 -7.28
C TRP A 112 -0.59 6.42 -7.04
N GLY A 113 0.32 7.39 -7.16
CA GLY A 113 1.74 7.17 -6.99
C GLY A 113 2.09 6.75 -5.56
N VAL A 114 2.82 5.64 -5.43
CA VAL A 114 3.34 5.13 -4.16
C VAL A 114 4.78 5.59 -3.98
N ALA A 115 5.65 5.28 -4.94
CA ALA A 115 7.07 5.59 -4.85
C ALA A 115 7.73 5.60 -6.23
N ARG A 116 8.95 6.12 -6.30
CA ARG A 116 9.82 6.07 -7.48
C ARG A 116 11.23 5.70 -7.01
N ASN A 117 11.94 4.86 -7.77
CA ASN A 117 13.32 4.56 -7.44
C ASN A 117 14.24 5.72 -7.86
N LEU A 118 15.43 5.78 -7.26
CA LEU A 118 16.47 6.68 -7.73
C LEU A 118 16.96 6.22 -9.11
N HIS A 119 17.27 7.21 -9.94
CA HIS A 119 17.76 7.04 -11.30
C HIS A 119 19.04 6.20 -11.29
N ALA A 120 19.02 5.08 -12.03
CA ALA A 120 20.16 4.21 -12.23
C ALA A 120 20.89 3.82 -10.94
N GLU A 121 20.13 3.58 -9.87
CA GLU A 121 20.68 3.12 -8.59
C GLU A 121 20.41 1.63 -8.43
N SER A 122 21.45 0.87 -8.10
CA SER A 122 21.38 -0.58 -7.84
C SER A 122 21.24 -0.93 -6.37
N ALA A 123 21.46 0.05 -5.48
CA ALA A 123 21.23 -0.12 -4.06
C ALA A 123 19.73 -0.26 -3.75
N TRP A 124 19.39 -1.25 -2.93
CA TRP A 124 18.02 -1.47 -2.45
C TRP A 124 17.49 -0.25 -1.69
N GLN A 125 16.29 0.18 -2.05
CA GLN A 125 15.57 1.27 -1.40
C GLN A 125 14.30 0.74 -0.78
N VAL A 126 14.04 1.11 0.47
CA VAL A 126 12.76 0.82 1.13
C VAL A 126 11.88 2.05 1.04
N HIS A 127 10.71 1.90 0.42
CA HIS A 127 9.69 2.93 0.33
C HIS A 127 8.51 2.54 1.20
N GLU A 128 7.97 3.50 1.95
CA GLU A 128 6.77 3.35 2.74
C GLU A 128 5.86 4.55 2.54
N VAL A 129 4.58 4.30 2.25
CA VAL A 129 3.55 5.33 2.26
C VAL A 129 2.43 4.95 3.21
N VAL A 130 1.88 5.96 3.87
CA VAL A 130 0.73 5.85 4.77
C VAL A 130 -0.35 6.78 4.26
N TRP A 131 -1.50 6.21 3.91
CA TRP A 131 -2.67 6.96 3.46
C TRP A 131 -3.80 6.86 4.47
N GLY A 132 -4.28 8.01 4.93
CA GLY A 132 -5.43 8.13 5.81
C GLY A 132 -6.74 8.37 5.05
N GLU A 133 -7.83 8.53 5.78
CA GLU A 133 -9.19 8.73 5.26
C GLU A 133 -9.33 9.92 4.29
N ASP A 134 -8.41 10.88 4.37
CA ASP A 134 -8.35 12.06 3.52
C ASP A 134 -7.78 11.78 2.12
N HIS A 135 -7.13 10.64 1.91
CA HIS A 135 -6.54 10.27 0.63
C HIS A 135 -7.61 9.81 -0.39
N GLU A 136 -7.47 10.26 -1.64
CA GLU A 136 -8.45 10.03 -2.71
C GLU A 136 -8.71 8.55 -3.02
N LEU A 137 -7.70 7.68 -2.84
CA LEU A 137 -7.88 6.23 -2.97
C LEU A 137 -8.88 5.71 -1.93
N LEU A 138 -8.76 6.12 -0.67
CA LEU A 138 -9.63 5.63 0.41
C LEU A 138 -11.06 6.18 0.26
N LYS A 139 -11.20 7.44 -0.18
CA LYS A 139 -12.52 8.01 -0.52
C LYS A 139 -13.23 7.28 -1.66
N SER A 140 -12.47 6.59 -2.52
CA SER A 140 -12.99 5.88 -3.69
C SER A 140 -13.25 4.39 -3.42
N LEU A 141 -12.72 3.83 -2.32
CA LEU A 141 -12.87 2.41 -1.97
C LEU A 141 -14.32 2.09 -1.58
N ARG A 142 -14.82 0.96 -2.07
CA ARG A 142 -16.13 0.41 -1.71
C ARG A 142 -15.97 -0.94 -1.03
N GLU A 143 -17.04 -1.36 -0.37
CA GLU A 143 -17.08 -2.68 0.26
C GLU A 143 -16.83 -3.79 -0.78
N GLY A 144 -15.85 -4.64 -0.45
CA GLY A 144 -15.30 -5.77 -1.19
C GLY A 144 -14.39 -5.44 -2.37
N ASP A 145 -13.98 -4.19 -2.53
CA ASP A 145 -12.83 -3.84 -3.36
C ASP A 145 -11.53 -4.36 -2.74
N SER A 146 -10.47 -4.45 -3.54
CA SER A 146 -9.10 -4.67 -3.10
C SER A 146 -8.21 -3.50 -3.51
N ILE A 147 -7.03 -3.43 -2.91
CA ILE A 147 -5.97 -2.51 -3.30
C ILE A 147 -4.92 -3.31 -4.07
N ASP A 148 -4.65 -2.88 -5.28
CA ASP A 148 -3.67 -3.50 -6.17
C ASP A 148 -2.45 -2.61 -6.24
N LEU A 149 -1.27 -3.19 -6.03
CA LEU A 149 0.01 -2.52 -6.15
C LEU A 149 0.68 -2.95 -7.45
N TYR A 150 1.10 -1.95 -8.21
CA TYR A 150 1.74 -2.08 -9.50
C TYR A 150 3.19 -1.62 -9.41
N ALA A 151 4.08 -2.43 -9.94
CA ALA A 151 5.43 -2.01 -10.29
C ALA A 151 5.45 -1.66 -11.78
N ALA A 152 6.15 -0.59 -12.14
CA ALA A 152 6.31 -0.17 -13.53
C ALA A 152 7.77 0.14 -13.85
N ALA A 153 8.14 -0.15 -15.08
CA ALA A 153 9.38 0.27 -15.73
C ALA A 153 9.06 0.74 -17.15
N ARG A 154 9.65 1.84 -17.60
CA ARG A 154 9.46 2.36 -18.96
C ARG A 154 10.77 2.49 -19.70
N TYR A 155 10.76 2.09 -20.97
CA TYR A 155 11.88 2.04 -21.90
C TYR A 155 12.79 0.81 -21.69
N PRO A 156 13.33 0.21 -22.76
CA PRO A 156 14.08 -1.06 -22.69
C PRO A 156 15.31 -1.06 -21.77
N GLY A 157 15.92 0.10 -21.54
CA GLY A 157 17.10 0.25 -20.70
C GLY A 157 16.80 0.31 -19.19
N TRP A 158 15.53 0.41 -18.79
CA TRP A 158 15.10 0.56 -17.41
C TRP A 158 14.54 -0.74 -16.85
N ARG A 159 14.94 -1.08 -15.63
CA ARG A 159 14.54 -2.33 -14.97
C ARG A 159 14.16 -2.05 -13.55
N ASN A 160 12.89 -2.28 -13.23
CA ASN A 160 12.41 -2.18 -11.86
C ASN A 160 12.58 -3.57 -11.21
N THR A 161 13.53 -3.68 -10.29
CA THR A 161 13.74 -4.87 -9.47
C THR A 161 13.20 -4.61 -8.07
N PHE A 162 12.30 -5.46 -7.60
CA PHE A 162 11.63 -5.28 -6.32
C PHE A 162 11.41 -6.60 -5.58
N ARG A 163 11.30 -6.53 -4.25
CA ARG A 163 10.99 -7.64 -3.35
C ARG A 163 10.25 -7.13 -2.10
N ASN A 164 9.87 -8.05 -1.23
CA ASN A 164 9.28 -7.74 0.09
C ASN A 164 8.16 -6.68 0.00
N VAL A 165 7.21 -6.93 -0.89
CA VAL A 165 6.11 -6.02 -1.16
C VAL A 165 4.98 -6.29 -0.16
N GLU A 166 4.48 -5.26 0.52
CA GLU A 166 3.48 -5.38 1.58
C GLU A 166 2.37 -4.34 1.47
N ILE A 167 1.14 -4.76 1.76
CA ILE A 167 -0.03 -3.88 1.93
C ILE A 167 -0.69 -4.26 3.26
N GLU A 168 -0.82 -3.28 4.14
CA GLU A 168 -1.62 -3.37 5.36
C GLU A 168 -2.84 -2.46 5.22
N VAL A 169 -4.04 -3.05 5.34
CA VAL A 169 -5.30 -2.31 5.30
C VAL A 169 -5.94 -2.33 6.68
N PHE A 170 -6.11 -1.17 7.28
CA PHE A 170 -6.70 -0.96 8.59
C PHE A 170 -8.18 -0.67 8.41
N CYS A 171 -9.02 -1.58 8.87
CA CYS A 171 -10.46 -1.54 8.69
C CYS A 171 -11.18 -1.30 10.02
N TRP A 172 -12.30 -0.58 9.95
CA TRP A 172 -13.23 -0.45 11.07
C TRP A 172 -13.76 -1.81 11.54
N ILE A 173 -14.16 -1.88 12.81
CA ILE A 173 -14.55 -3.10 13.53
C ILE A 173 -16.06 -3.33 13.55
#